data_AF-A0AAW1CN02-F1
#
_entry.id   AF-A0AAW1CN02-F1
#
_cell.length_a   1.000
_cell.length_b   1.000
_cell.length_c   1.000
_cell.angle_alpha   90.00
_cell.angle_beta   90.00
_cell.angle_gamma   90.00
#
_symmetry.space_group_name_H-M   'P 1'
#
loop_
_entity.id
_entity.type
_entity.pdbx_description
1 polymer ?
#
loop_
_entity_poly.entity_id
_entity_poly.type
_entity_poly.pdbx_seq_one_letter_code
_entity_poly.pdbx_strand_id
1 'polypeptide(L)'
;MAVASRITDIALAYQLLHLLDLRKYFICVEIYPTRKTLHFTQIQKKTGLPFRDMVFYDDDVRNLKCIDKLGVRVIQVVDGINGKVIQY
;
A
#
# COMPACT_ATOMS: atom_id res chain seq x y z
N MET A 1 -8.90 -2.94 -3.11
CA MET A 1 -7.57 -2.30 -2.90
C MET A 1 -6.88 -2.89 -1.68
N ALA A 2 -5.61 -2.59 -1.42
CA ALA A 2 -4.90 -3.00 -0.19
C ALA A 2 -4.12 -1.83 0.43
N VAL A 3 -3.85 -1.89 1.75
CA VAL A 3 -3.00 -0.93 2.48
C VAL A 3 -1.70 -1.61 2.88
N ALA A 4 -0.57 -0.91 2.69
CA ALA A 4 0.74 -1.30 3.21
C ALA A 4 1.36 -0.10 3.92
N SER A 5 1.38 -0.08 5.26
CA SER A 5 1.89 1.06 6.06
C SER A 5 2.91 0.61 7.10
N ARG A 6 3.89 1.48 7.35
CA ARG A 6 5.01 1.24 8.27
C ARG A 6 4.86 1.96 9.61
N ILE A 7 3.70 2.57 9.87
CA ILE A 7 3.47 3.29 11.12
C ILE A 7 3.53 2.36 12.33
N THR A 8 4.00 2.88 13.46
CA THR A 8 4.10 2.16 14.73
C THR A 8 2.77 2.19 15.49
N ASP A 9 2.01 3.28 15.39
CA ASP A 9 0.67 3.37 15.97
C ASP A 9 -0.37 2.68 15.08
N ILE A 10 -0.42 1.36 15.23
CA ILE A 10 -1.34 0.49 14.47
C ILE A 10 -2.78 0.78 14.87
N ALA A 11 -3.04 1.00 16.17
CA ALA A 11 -4.41 1.22 16.68
C ALA A 11 -5.03 2.48 16.07
N LEU A 12 -4.30 3.59 16.07
CA LEU A 12 -4.75 4.84 15.48
C LEU A 12 -4.99 4.70 13.96
N ALA A 13 -4.11 4.00 13.26
CA ALA A 13 -4.28 3.78 11.82
C ALA A 13 -5.58 3.02 11.50
N TYR A 14 -5.91 1.98 12.29
CA TYR A 14 -7.18 1.27 12.14
C TYR A 14 -8.39 2.11 12.55
N GLN A 15 -8.29 2.91 13.62
CA GLN A 15 -9.34 3.85 14.02
C GLN A 15 -9.66 4.83 12.90
N LEU A 16 -8.63 5.43 12.28
CA LEU A 16 -8.83 6.37 11.17
C LEU A 16 -9.50 5.72 9.96
N LEU A 17 -9.09 4.49 9.60
CA LEU A 17 -9.74 3.74 8.51
C LEU A 17 -11.22 3.46 8.78
N HIS A 18 -11.61 3.29 10.04
CA HIS A 18 -13.00 3.06 10.43
C HIS A 18 -13.80 4.36 10.49
N LEU A 19 -13.25 5.42 11.11
CA LEU A 19 -13.89 6.72 11.22
C LEU A 19 -14.17 7.36 9.85
N LEU A 20 -13.27 7.17 8.89
CA LEU A 20 -13.45 7.65 7.51
C LEU A 20 -14.23 6.67 6.62
N ASP A 21 -14.71 5.56 7.17
CA ASP A 21 -15.42 4.49 6.45
C ASP A 21 -14.65 3.97 5.21
N LEU A 22 -13.31 3.97 5.31
CA LEU A 22 -12.40 3.55 4.24
C LEU A 22 -12.09 2.06 4.32
N ARG A 23 -12.18 1.45 5.52
CA ARG A 23 -11.80 0.06 5.76
C ARG A 23 -12.48 -0.91 4.79
N LYS A 24 -13.72 -0.65 4.39
CA LYS A 24 -14.53 -1.50 3.48
C LYS A 24 -13.95 -1.66 2.07
N TYR A 25 -13.15 -0.69 1.60
CA TYR A 25 -12.56 -0.74 0.26
C TYR A 25 -11.27 -1.58 0.18
N PHE A 26 -10.74 -1.96 1.34
CA PHE A 26 -9.48 -2.68 1.45
C PHE A 26 -9.70 -4.16 1.79
N ILE A 27 -9.37 -5.04 0.84
CA ILE A 27 -9.40 -6.49 1.06
C ILE A 27 -8.27 -6.95 2.00
N CYS A 28 -7.18 -6.18 2.06
CA CYS A 28 -6.01 -6.47 2.84
C CYS A 28 -5.46 -5.18 3.45
N VAL A 29 -5.12 -5.22 4.74
CA VAL A 29 -4.58 -4.10 5.50
C VAL A 29 -3.34 -4.60 6.26
N GLU A 30 -2.17 -4.29 5.73
CA GLU A 30 -0.87 -4.68 6.29
C GLU A 30 -0.21 -3.44 6.93
N ILE A 31 -0.39 -3.26 8.23
CA ILE A 31 0.10 -2.08 8.99
C ILE A 31 1.00 -2.57 10.13
N TYR A 32 2.32 -2.38 9.98
CA TYR A 32 3.33 -2.74 10.97
C TYR A 32 4.70 -2.19 10.55
N PRO A 33 5.62 -1.87 11.48
CA PRO A 33 6.87 -1.17 11.18
C PRO A 33 7.95 -2.11 10.59
N THR A 34 7.73 -2.62 9.37
CA THR A 34 8.69 -3.48 8.65
C THR A 34 9.00 -2.94 7.25
N ARG A 35 9.74 -3.70 6.44
CA ARG A 35 9.99 -3.35 5.03
C ARG A 35 8.76 -3.67 4.19
N LYS A 36 8.38 -2.79 3.26
CA LYS A 36 7.21 -2.98 2.37
C LYS A 36 7.24 -4.30 1.59
N THR A 37 8.40 -4.89 1.34
CA THR A 37 8.52 -6.21 0.72
C THR A 37 7.76 -7.30 1.48
N LEU A 38 7.73 -7.24 2.83
CA LEU A 38 6.95 -8.17 3.64
C LEU A 38 5.45 -7.94 3.48
N HIS A 39 5.01 -6.68 3.49
CA HIS A 39 3.61 -6.31 3.26
C HIS A 39 3.14 -6.83 1.89
N PHE A 40 3.93 -6.61 0.83
CA PHE A 40 3.63 -7.09 -0.52
C PHE A 40 3.59 -8.62 -0.61
N THR A 41 4.49 -9.32 0.10
CA THR A 41 4.44 -10.78 0.20
C THR A 41 3.13 -11.25 0.82
N GLN A 42 2.65 -10.61 1.88
CA GLN A 42 1.37 -10.97 2.51
C GLN A 42 0.16 -10.62 1.62
N ILE A 43 0.20 -9.47 0.94
CA ILE A 43 -0.83 -9.09 -0.03
C ILE A 43 -0.90 -10.11 -1.17
N GLN A 44 0.23 -10.50 -1.76
CA GLN A 44 0.28 -11.54 -2.79
C GLN A 44 -0.28 -12.87 -2.29
N LYS A 45 0.12 -13.32 -1.08
CA LYS A 45 -0.41 -14.56 -0.49
C LYS A 45 -1.93 -14.53 -0.31
N LYS A 46 -2.49 -13.40 0.12
CA LYS A 46 -3.94 -13.23 0.32
C LYS A 46 -4.73 -13.08 -0.97
N THR A 47 -4.14 -12.45 -2.00
CA THR A 47 -4.84 -12.11 -3.26
C THR A 47 -4.59 -13.10 -4.38
N GLY A 48 -3.49 -13.86 -4.34
CA GLY A 48 -3.03 -14.70 -5.44
C GLY A 48 -2.49 -13.92 -6.64
N LEU A 49 -2.49 -12.58 -6.60
CA LEU A 49 -2.08 -11.75 -7.74
C LEU A 49 -0.55 -11.75 -7.89
N PRO A 50 -0.01 -11.89 -9.11
CA PRO A 50 1.42 -11.73 -9.34
C PRO A 50 1.79 -10.25 -9.22
N PHE A 51 3.03 -9.97 -8.81
CA PHE A 51 3.48 -8.59 -8.55
C PHE A 51 3.36 -7.67 -9.78
N ARG A 52 3.57 -8.20 -10.99
CA ARG A 52 3.42 -7.48 -12.25
C ARG A 52 2.02 -6.92 -12.51
N ASP A 53 1.01 -7.47 -11.86
CA ASP A 53 -0.39 -7.04 -12.01
C ASP A 53 -0.80 -6.06 -10.88
N MET A 54 0.16 -5.64 -10.05
CA MET A 54 -0.06 -4.67 -8.97
C MET A 54 0.44 -3.28 -9.35
N VAL A 55 -0.30 -2.25 -8.91
CA VAL A 55 0.13 -0.85 -8.93
C VAL A 55 0.24 -0.34 -7.50
N PHE A 56 1.32 0.38 -7.20
CA PHE A 56 1.64 0.84 -5.86
C PHE A 56 1.92 2.35 -5.85
N TYR A 57 1.22 3.05 -4.95
CA TYR A 57 1.36 4.49 -4.73
C TYR A 57 2.01 4.75 -3.36
N ASP A 58 3.08 5.52 -3.33
CA ASP A 58 3.76 5.95 -2.10
C ASP A 58 4.47 7.29 -2.29
N ASP A 59 4.59 8.08 -1.24
CA ASP A 59 5.38 9.30 -1.20
C ASP A 59 6.87 9.01 -0.90
N ASP A 60 7.17 7.95 -0.15
CA ASP A 60 8.55 7.58 0.22
C ASP A 60 9.25 6.79 -0.91
N VAL A 61 10.13 7.48 -1.64
CA VAL A 61 10.96 6.95 -2.72
C VAL A 61 11.74 5.69 -2.32
N ARG A 62 12.11 5.53 -1.04
CA ARG A 62 12.82 4.32 -0.56
C ARG A 62 11.93 3.09 -0.64
N ASN A 63 10.63 3.25 -0.35
CA ASN A 63 9.66 2.17 -0.48
C ASN A 63 9.46 1.84 -1.96
N LEU A 64 9.31 2.85 -2.83
CA LEU A 64 9.15 2.64 -4.27
C LEU A 64 10.32 1.85 -4.86
N LYS A 65 11.58 2.26 -4.58
CA LYS A 65 12.78 1.55 -5.05
C LYS A 65 12.87 0.10 -4.55
N CYS A 66 12.34 -0.19 -3.36
CA CYS A 66 12.32 -1.56 -2.84
C CYS A 66 11.26 -2.43 -3.55
N ILE A 67 10.10 -1.83 -3.87
CA ILE A 67 8.95 -2.53 -4.45
C ILE A 67 9.06 -2.68 -5.97
N ASP A 68 9.67 -1.71 -6.66
CA ASP A 68 9.96 -1.77 -8.10
C ASP A 68 10.78 -3.03 -8.46
N LYS A 69 11.73 -3.41 -7.60
CA LYS A 69 12.53 -4.64 -7.74
C LYS A 69 11.72 -5.94 -7.73
N LEU A 70 10.49 -5.91 -7.21
CA LEU A 70 9.57 -7.06 -7.22
C LEU A 70 8.77 -7.16 -8.53
N GLY A 71 8.91 -6.20 -9.44
CA GLY A 71 8.15 -6.11 -10.69
C GLY A 71 6.79 -5.44 -10.54
N VAL A 72 6.51 -4.80 -9.40
CA VAL A 72 5.30 -4.01 -9.17
C VAL A 72 5.43 -2.66 -9.88
N ARG A 73 4.37 -2.19 -10.54
CA ARG A 73 4.35 -0.82 -11.09
C ARG A 73 4.26 0.18 -9.94
N VAL A 74 5.27 1.03 -9.79
CA VAL A 74 5.33 2.03 -8.72
C VAL A 74 5.06 3.44 -9.23
N ILE A 75 4.31 4.24 -8.46
CA ILE A 75 3.97 5.63 -8.77
C ILE A 75 4.27 6.49 -7.54
N GLN A 76 5.13 7.49 -7.69
CA GLN A 76 5.41 8.44 -6.62
C GLN A 76 4.27 9.45 -6.49
N VAL A 77 3.76 9.65 -5.27
CA VAL A 77 2.70 10.63 -4.98
C VAL A 77 3.18 11.65 -3.96
N VAL A 78 3.73 12.77 -4.44
CA VAL A 78 4.31 13.81 -3.57
C VAL A 78 3.22 14.56 -2.77
N ASP A 79 2.10 14.86 -3.41
CA ASP A 79 0.96 15.58 -2.80
C ASP A 79 -0.21 14.66 -2.45
N GLY A 80 0.11 13.41 -2.12
CA GLY A 80 -0.89 12.37 -1.88
C GLY A 80 -1.68 11.95 -3.13
N ILE A 81 -2.67 11.09 -2.92
CA ILE A 81 -3.50 10.54 -3.99
C ILE A 81 -4.59 11.55 -4.37
N ASN A 82 -4.68 11.87 -5.65
CA ASN A 82 -5.69 12.76 -6.23
C ASN A 82 -6.07 12.30 -7.66
N GLY A 83 -7.11 12.92 -8.24
CA GLY A 83 -7.63 12.51 -9.56
C GLY A 83 -6.64 12.65 -10.73
N LYS A 84 -5.53 13.39 -10.57
CA LYS A 84 -4.50 13.50 -11.63
C LYS A 84 -3.55 12.31 -11.63
N VAL A 85 -3.29 11.73 -10.46
CA VAL A 85 -2.37 10.60 -10.27
C VAL A 85 -3.06 9.24 -10.37
N ILE A 86 -4.37 9.20 -10.13
CA ILE A 86 -5.20 8.04 -10.46
C ILE A 86 -5.54 8.14 -11.95
N GLN A 87 -4.69 7.56 -12.77
CA GLN A 87 -5.01 7.21 -14.15
C GLN A 87 -5.13 5.68 -14.19
N TYR A 88 -5.76 5.12 -15.22
CA TYR A 88 -6.11 3.70 -15.39
C TYR A 88 -7.48 3.31 -14.80
#